data_AF-A0A438MXX0-F1
#
_entry.id   AF-A0A438MXX0-F1
#
_cell.length_a   1.000
_cell.length_b   1.000
_cell.length_c   1.000
_cell.angle_alpha   90.00
_cell.angle_beta   90.00
_cell.angle_gamma   90.00
#
_symmetry.space_group_name_H-M   'P 1'
#
loop_
_entity.id
_entity.type
_entity.pdbx_description
1 polymer ?
#
loop_
_entity_poly.entity_id
_entity_poly.type
_entity_poly.pdbx_seq_one_letter_code
_entity_poly.pdbx_strand_id
1 'polypeptide(L)'
;MAQEIKFTLYKEQEDFQYIGAPEPFSRSQNLILNRHGLTWHVKFTFNSDVLRTVSDADCVFTRKIVEHMPKRRDELRSFILTIDFSNLELLPDTVTEVQFSLELHRQGPESTINPSAAIAIDQQNRYLDPSCHFSRTVHEDRSRIIFPPIDESLSTVPEISHLDLLEQKDITGSATLVKTVNDERLFIYKRIDRPLYQSMDTQVLVVEARNLQRLSFSAHIVKLVAIAVSANPYRTDSVKEGQPVIRGIILEYHTGGTLEQWLDDDEKGNKS
;
A
#
# COMPACT_ATOMS: atom_id res chain seq x y z
N MET A 1 12.02 -3.24 26.41
CA MET A 1 10.68 -3.75 26.05
C MET A 1 10.78 -4.30 24.63
N ALA A 2 10.23 -5.49 24.38
CA ALA A 2 10.37 -6.16 23.09
C ALA A 2 9.63 -5.40 21.97
N GLN A 3 10.25 -5.32 20.80
CA GLN A 3 9.59 -4.92 19.56
C GLN A 3 8.79 -6.12 19.02
N GLU A 4 7.55 -5.91 18.59
CA GLU A 4 6.75 -6.93 17.93
C GLU A 4 6.59 -6.57 16.45
N ILE A 5 6.89 -7.52 15.56
CA ILE A 5 6.86 -7.34 14.11
C ILE A 5 5.83 -8.30 13.51
N LYS A 6 4.87 -7.77 12.76
CA LYS A 6 3.92 -8.53 11.95
C LYS A 6 4.16 -8.28 10.47
N PHE A 7 4.65 -9.28 9.76
CA PHE A 7 4.80 -9.22 8.30
C PHE A 7 3.42 -9.26 7.61
N THR A 8 3.23 -8.41 6.61
CA THR A 8 1.96 -8.32 5.86
C THR A 8 2.15 -8.73 4.41
N LEU A 9 2.61 -7.81 3.56
CA LEU A 9 2.68 -8.01 2.10
C LEU A 9 4.13 -8.10 1.64
N TYR A 10 4.43 -9.10 0.81
CA TYR A 10 5.72 -9.25 0.13
C TYR A 10 5.52 -9.01 -1.37
N LYS A 11 6.42 -8.25 -2.00
CA LYS A 11 6.41 -7.99 -3.45
C LYS A 11 7.82 -8.06 -4.02
N GLU A 12 7.92 -8.53 -5.25
CA GLU A 12 9.13 -8.47 -6.07
C GLU A 12 8.80 -7.67 -7.33
N GLN A 13 9.76 -6.91 -7.84
CA GLN A 13 9.64 -6.34 -9.18
C GLN A 13 9.62 -7.50 -10.19
N GLU A 14 8.66 -7.51 -11.11
CA GLU A 14 8.46 -8.62 -12.06
C GLU A 14 9.25 -8.45 -13.37
N ASP A 15 9.74 -7.24 -13.65
CA ASP A 15 10.46 -6.89 -14.90
C ASP A 15 11.68 -7.78 -15.17
N PHE A 16 12.29 -8.35 -14.13
CA PHE A 16 13.43 -9.26 -14.26
C PHE A 16 13.11 -10.49 -15.13
N GLN A 17 11.85 -10.97 -15.10
CA GLN A 17 11.42 -12.11 -15.92
C GLN A 17 11.40 -11.75 -17.41
N TYR A 18 10.95 -10.55 -17.74
CA TYR A 18 10.88 -10.07 -19.12
C TYR A 18 12.27 -9.82 -19.73
N ILE A 19 13.21 -9.36 -18.92
CA ILE A 19 14.58 -9.08 -19.38
C ILE A 19 15.55 -10.26 -19.21
N GLY A 20 15.05 -11.43 -18.78
CA GLY A 20 15.85 -12.64 -18.58
C GLY A 20 16.89 -12.55 -17.47
N ALA A 21 16.67 -11.66 -16.49
CA ALA A 21 17.54 -11.56 -15.33
C ALA A 21 17.28 -12.69 -14.32
N PRO A 22 18.30 -13.14 -13.58
CA PRO A 22 18.19 -14.34 -12.74
C PRO A 22 17.44 -14.13 -11.42
N GLU A 23 17.38 -12.89 -10.92
CA GLU A 23 16.65 -12.54 -9.70
C GLU A 23 16.07 -11.10 -9.79
N PRO A 24 15.03 -10.76 -8.99
CA PRO A 24 14.44 -9.43 -9.01
C PRO A 24 15.41 -8.36 -8.49
N PHE A 25 15.47 -7.22 -9.20
CA PHE A 25 16.30 -6.06 -8.80
C PHE A 25 15.75 -5.32 -7.60
N SER A 26 14.45 -5.42 -7.35
CA SER A 26 13.82 -4.84 -6.18
C SER A 26 12.88 -5.84 -5.54
N ARG A 27 12.92 -5.89 -4.21
CA ARG A 27 11.99 -6.67 -3.41
C ARG A 27 11.63 -5.91 -2.15
N SER A 28 10.38 -6.01 -1.75
CA SER A 28 9.86 -5.27 -0.60
C SER A 28 9.01 -6.15 0.31
N GLN A 29 9.04 -5.82 1.60
CA GLN A 29 8.26 -6.45 2.66
C GLN A 29 7.60 -5.36 3.51
N ASN A 30 6.28 -5.30 3.46
CA ASN A 30 5.50 -4.47 4.37
C ASN A 30 5.37 -5.17 5.72
N LEU A 31 5.41 -4.40 6.79
CA LEU A 31 5.24 -4.88 8.16
C LEU A 31 4.57 -3.84 9.04
N ILE A 32 3.97 -4.32 10.12
CA ILE A 32 3.47 -3.50 11.21
C ILE A 32 4.40 -3.75 12.40
N LEU A 33 4.96 -2.67 12.93
CA LEU A 33 5.86 -2.69 14.08
C LEU A 33 5.13 -2.09 15.29
N ASN A 34 4.95 -2.88 16.35
CA ASN A 34 4.48 -2.36 17.62
C ASN A 34 5.67 -2.07 18.54
N ARG A 35 5.79 -0.82 18.98
CA ARG A 35 6.89 -0.35 19.84
C ARG A 35 6.38 0.68 20.83
N HIS A 36 6.57 0.41 22.12
CA HIS A 36 6.15 1.30 23.22
C HIS A 36 4.66 1.69 23.18
N GLY A 37 3.79 0.78 22.75
CA GLY A 37 2.35 1.05 22.59
C GLY A 37 1.97 1.83 21.33
N LEU A 38 2.94 2.20 20.49
CA LEU A 38 2.74 2.81 19.18
C LEU A 38 2.78 1.76 18.08
N THR A 39 2.00 1.99 17.03
CA THR A 39 1.92 1.11 15.85
C THR A 39 2.50 1.82 14.64
N TRP A 40 3.55 1.27 14.05
CA TRP A 40 4.24 1.86 12.91
C TRP A 40 4.02 1.03 11.66
N HIS A 41 3.69 1.67 10.55
CA HIS A 41 3.60 1.02 9.25
C HIS A 41 4.93 1.22 8.52
N VAL A 42 5.58 0.10 8.20
CA VAL A 42 6.90 0.13 7.58
C VAL A 42 6.90 -0.71 6.32
N LYS A 43 7.48 -0.17 5.26
CA LYS A 43 7.86 -0.89 4.05
C LYS A 43 9.37 -1.04 4.06
N PHE A 44 9.85 -2.26 4.06
CA PHE A 44 11.26 -2.55 3.90
C PHE A 44 11.53 -2.86 2.43
N THR A 45 12.45 -2.14 1.80
CA THR A 45 12.78 -2.32 0.38
C THR A 45 14.25 -2.62 0.22
N PHE A 46 14.57 -3.66 -0.52
CA PHE A 46 15.93 -3.96 -0.95
C PHE A 46 16.05 -3.76 -2.45
N ASN A 47 17.01 -2.94 -2.86
CA ASN A 47 17.34 -2.65 -4.25
C ASN A 47 18.74 -3.15 -4.57
N SER A 48 18.85 -3.96 -5.61
CA SER A 48 20.07 -4.50 -6.17
C SER A 48 20.31 -4.00 -7.59
N ASP A 49 19.79 -2.81 -7.95
CA ASP A 49 19.99 -2.17 -9.26
C ASP A 49 21.45 -2.14 -9.70
N VAL A 50 22.35 -2.07 -8.73
CA VAL A 50 23.80 -2.12 -8.90
C VAL A 50 24.32 -3.43 -9.52
N LEU A 51 23.61 -4.56 -9.36
CA LEU A 51 23.92 -5.83 -10.02
C LEU A 51 23.66 -5.78 -11.54
N ARG A 52 22.94 -4.77 -12.05
CA ARG A 52 22.76 -4.58 -13.51
C ARG A 52 24.04 -4.14 -14.20
N THR A 53 25.00 -3.58 -13.45
CA THR A 53 26.12 -2.83 -14.01
C THR A 53 27.48 -3.50 -13.87
N VAL A 54 27.67 -4.49 -13.00
CA VAL A 54 29.01 -5.02 -12.70
C VAL A 54 28.99 -6.52 -12.38
N SER A 55 29.83 -7.30 -13.06
CA SER A 55 30.06 -8.74 -12.82
C SER A 55 31.04 -9.04 -11.68
N ASP A 56 31.81 -8.04 -11.25
CA ASP A 56 33.03 -8.19 -10.42
C ASP A 56 32.86 -7.78 -8.95
N ALA A 57 31.63 -7.57 -8.46
CA ALA A 57 31.44 -7.33 -7.04
C ALA A 57 31.60 -8.64 -6.26
N ASP A 58 32.48 -8.64 -5.25
CA ASP A 58 32.80 -9.81 -4.40
C ASP A 58 31.71 -10.14 -3.37
N CYS A 59 30.44 -9.83 -3.68
CA CYS A 59 29.29 -9.99 -2.80
C CYS A 59 28.48 -11.25 -3.15
N VAL A 60 27.94 -11.98 -2.16
CA VAL A 60 27.19 -13.23 -2.40
C VAL A 60 25.98 -13.05 -3.32
N PHE A 61 25.41 -11.85 -3.43
CA PHE A 61 24.33 -11.56 -4.39
C PHE A 61 24.77 -11.66 -5.86
N THR A 62 26.06 -11.49 -6.20
CA THR A 62 26.57 -11.76 -7.56
C THR A 62 26.86 -13.24 -7.81
N ARG A 63 27.24 -13.99 -6.76
CA ARG A 63 27.71 -15.38 -6.88
C ARG A 63 26.61 -16.43 -6.71
N LYS A 64 25.58 -16.11 -5.91
CA LYS A 64 24.51 -17.04 -5.53
C LYS A 64 23.16 -16.46 -5.92
N ILE A 65 22.67 -16.94 -7.06
CA ILE A 65 21.31 -16.70 -7.53
C ILE A 65 20.35 -17.56 -6.68
N VAL A 66 19.28 -16.93 -6.21
CA VAL A 66 18.19 -17.65 -5.55
C VAL A 66 16.96 -17.52 -6.41
N GLU A 67 16.57 -18.59 -7.10
CA GLU A 67 15.49 -18.58 -8.10
C GLU A 67 14.09 -18.60 -7.47
N HIS A 68 13.95 -19.17 -6.27
CA HIS A 68 12.65 -19.37 -5.64
C HIS A 68 12.24 -18.20 -4.73
N MET A 69 11.10 -17.58 -5.08
CA MET A 69 10.51 -16.46 -4.33
C MET A 69 10.33 -16.73 -2.82
N PRO A 70 9.82 -17.90 -2.37
CA PRO A 70 9.66 -18.16 -0.94
C PRO A 70 10.98 -18.07 -0.17
N LYS A 71 12.07 -18.58 -0.74
CA LYS A 71 13.39 -18.52 -0.12
C LYS A 71 13.91 -17.08 -0.03
N ARG A 72 13.78 -16.29 -1.10
CA ARG A 72 14.15 -14.86 -1.08
C ARG A 72 13.35 -14.08 -0.04
N ARG A 73 12.05 -14.35 0.08
CA ARG A 73 11.17 -13.75 1.08
C ARG A 73 11.62 -14.09 2.49
N ASP A 74 11.94 -15.36 2.75
CA ASP A 74 12.33 -15.81 4.08
C ASP A 74 13.74 -15.30 4.46
N GLU A 75 14.68 -15.21 3.50
CA GLU A 75 15.96 -14.51 3.66
C GLU A 75 15.74 -13.04 4.05
N LEU A 76 14.88 -12.31 3.33
CA LEU A 76 14.60 -10.90 3.62
C LEU A 76 13.93 -10.71 4.98
N ARG A 77 12.93 -11.53 5.31
CA ARG A 77 12.24 -11.47 6.61
C ARG A 77 13.20 -11.75 7.76
N SER A 78 14.04 -12.76 7.61
CA SER A 78 15.05 -13.10 8.61
C SER A 78 16.04 -11.96 8.80
N PHE A 79 16.43 -11.27 7.72
CA PHE A 79 17.27 -10.07 7.81
C PHE A 79 16.56 -8.94 8.55
N ILE A 80 15.30 -8.65 8.21
CA ILE A 80 14.51 -7.60 8.87
C ILE A 80 14.42 -7.82 10.39
N LEU A 81 14.29 -9.08 10.84
CA LEU A 81 14.26 -9.42 12.27
C LEU A 81 15.56 -9.09 13.02
N THR A 82 16.70 -8.95 12.31
CA THR A 82 17.99 -8.55 12.91
C THR A 82 18.13 -7.04 13.09
N ILE A 83 17.20 -6.26 12.55
CA ILE A 83 17.27 -4.80 12.55
C ILE A 83 16.71 -4.26 13.86
N ASP A 84 17.50 -3.41 14.52
CA ASP A 84 17.02 -2.59 15.62
C ASP A 84 16.33 -1.34 15.07
N PHE A 85 15.00 -1.38 15.03
CA PHE A 85 14.16 -0.25 14.62
C PHE A 85 14.24 0.93 15.59
N SER A 86 14.89 0.78 16.75
CA SER A 86 15.12 1.88 17.69
C SER A 86 16.04 2.96 17.14
N ASN A 87 16.93 2.59 16.21
CA ASN A 87 17.90 3.48 15.57
C ASN A 87 17.42 4.05 14.23
N LEU A 88 16.14 3.85 13.90
CA LEU A 88 15.52 4.37 12.69
C LEU A 88 14.55 5.50 13.04
N GLU A 89 14.63 6.60 12.30
CA GLU A 89 13.67 7.69 12.37
C GLU A 89 12.40 7.30 11.62
N LEU A 90 11.49 6.60 12.30
CA LEU A 90 10.20 6.23 11.73
C LEU A 90 9.27 7.45 11.69
N LEU A 91 8.57 7.61 10.57
CA LEU A 91 7.66 8.72 10.32
C LEU A 91 6.26 8.38 10.87
N PRO A 92 5.65 9.26 11.69
CA PRO A 92 4.34 9.02 12.27
C PRO A 92 3.21 9.17 11.26
N ASP A 93 2.09 8.49 11.51
CA ASP A 93 0.82 8.59 10.78
C ASP A 93 0.90 8.33 9.27
N THR A 94 1.92 7.57 8.86
CA THR A 94 2.20 7.22 7.45
C THR A 94 2.88 5.86 7.33
N VAL A 95 3.23 5.46 6.11
CA VAL A 95 4.08 4.30 5.84
C VAL A 95 5.52 4.79 5.66
N THR A 96 6.40 4.38 6.56
CA THR A 96 7.84 4.64 6.44
C THR A 96 8.49 3.61 5.52
N GLU A 97 9.16 4.03 4.47
CA GLU A 97 10.00 3.18 3.64
C GLU A 97 11.45 3.20 4.14
N VAL A 98 11.96 2.03 4.54
CA VAL A 98 13.36 1.81 4.85
C VAL A 98 13.97 1.08 3.66
N GLN A 99 14.77 1.80 2.89
CA GLN A 99 15.37 1.28 1.67
C GLN A 99 16.85 0.94 1.90
N PHE A 100 17.21 -0.30 1.58
CA PHE A 100 18.57 -0.78 1.48
C PHE A 100 18.97 -0.90 0.02
N SER A 101 20.13 -0.39 -0.35
CA SER A 101 20.65 -0.51 -1.70
C SER A 101 22.08 -1.03 -1.67
N LEU A 102 22.38 -2.04 -2.48
CA LEU A 102 23.73 -2.61 -2.55
C LEU A 102 24.71 -1.56 -3.11
N GLU A 103 25.85 -1.34 -2.47
CA GLU A 103 26.93 -0.44 -2.90
C GLU A 103 28.12 -1.22 -3.46
N LEU A 104 28.71 -0.75 -4.57
CA LEU A 104 29.88 -1.39 -5.19
C LEU A 104 31.20 -1.04 -4.51
N HIS A 105 31.30 0.15 -3.93
CA HIS A 105 32.53 0.69 -3.38
C HIS A 105 32.21 1.40 -2.07
N ARG A 106 32.92 1.05 -0.99
CA ARG A 106 32.88 1.80 0.28
C ARG A 106 33.29 3.24 0.01
N GLN A 107 32.34 4.15 -0.08
CA GLN A 107 32.61 5.58 -0.02
C GLN A 107 31.70 6.21 1.03
N GLY A 108 32.07 6.09 2.30
CA GLY A 108 31.40 6.82 3.37
C GLY A 108 31.63 6.24 4.77
N PRO A 109 31.49 7.07 5.82
CA PRO A 109 31.60 6.62 7.20
C PRO A 109 30.42 5.70 7.51
N GLU A 110 30.76 4.46 7.87
CA GLU A 110 29.96 3.41 8.49
C GLU A 110 28.51 3.80 8.85
N SER A 111 27.58 3.60 7.92
CA SER A 111 26.20 3.25 8.29
C SER A 111 26.07 1.72 8.31
N THR A 112 27.00 1.09 9.02
CA THR A 112 26.93 -0.33 9.34
C THR A 112 25.68 -0.50 10.20
N ILE A 113 24.65 -1.17 9.70
CA ILE A 113 23.72 -1.81 10.62
C ILE A 113 24.62 -2.72 11.45
N ASN A 114 24.79 -2.43 12.74
CA ASN A 114 25.19 -3.44 13.69
C ASN A 114 23.90 -4.22 13.98
N PRO A 115 23.68 -5.42 13.39
CA PRO A 115 22.58 -6.27 13.80
C PRO A 115 22.80 -6.62 15.27
N SER A 116 22.21 -5.84 16.17
CA SER A 116 22.22 -6.13 17.58
C SER A 116 21.37 -7.38 17.77
N ALA A 117 22.02 -8.44 18.24
CA ALA A 117 21.45 -9.77 18.45
C ALA A 117 21.20 -10.56 17.16
N ALA A 118 22.28 -11.09 16.57
CA ALA A 118 22.23 -12.33 15.80
C ALA A 118 21.80 -13.48 16.73
N ILE A 119 20.52 -13.53 17.10
CA ILE A 119 19.90 -14.69 17.74
C ILE A 119 19.81 -15.75 16.66
N ALA A 120 20.83 -16.61 16.55
CA ALA A 120 20.78 -17.89 15.81
C ALA A 120 20.03 -17.87 14.45
N ILE A 121 20.09 -16.76 13.71
CA ILE A 121 19.52 -16.66 12.37
C ILE A 121 20.54 -17.21 11.40
N ASP A 122 20.06 -18.07 10.51
CA ASP A 122 20.79 -18.80 9.48
C ASP A 122 22.03 -18.04 8.96
N GLN A 123 23.22 -18.57 9.29
CA GLN A 123 24.51 -18.05 8.80
C GLN A 123 24.60 -18.05 7.26
N GLN A 124 23.63 -18.64 6.55
CA GLN A 124 23.53 -18.63 5.10
C GLN A 124 22.69 -17.47 4.54
N ASN A 125 22.16 -16.57 5.37
CA ASN A 125 21.39 -15.42 4.91
C ASN A 125 22.29 -14.41 4.17
N ARG A 126 22.03 -14.24 2.86
CA ARG A 126 22.84 -13.39 1.96
C ARG A 126 22.91 -11.93 2.38
N TYR A 127 21.90 -11.41 3.08
CA TYR A 127 21.87 -10.03 3.56
C TYR A 127 22.86 -9.76 4.70
N LEU A 128 23.32 -10.82 5.39
CA LEU A 128 24.27 -10.74 6.49
C LEU A 128 25.71 -10.99 6.04
N ASP A 129 25.95 -11.15 4.73
CA ASP A 129 27.28 -11.40 4.21
C ASP A 129 28.18 -10.16 4.37
N PRO A 130 29.32 -10.27 5.07
CA PRO A 130 30.21 -9.13 5.32
C PRO A 130 30.88 -8.56 4.07
N SER A 131 30.90 -9.31 2.96
CA SER A 131 31.40 -8.85 1.66
C SER A 131 30.43 -7.92 0.94
N CYS A 132 29.16 -7.88 1.36
CA CYS A 132 28.16 -7.00 0.80
C CYS A 132 28.09 -5.70 1.61
N HIS A 133 28.07 -4.57 0.91
CA HIS A 133 27.92 -3.25 1.50
C HIS A 133 26.58 -2.65 1.08
N PHE A 134 25.88 -2.02 2.02
CA PHE A 134 24.57 -1.48 1.76
C PHE A 134 24.49 -0.02 2.20
N SER A 135 23.94 0.81 1.34
CA SER A 135 23.42 2.13 1.69
C SER A 135 22.04 1.96 2.32
N ARG A 136 21.70 2.88 3.23
CA ARG A 136 20.38 2.92 3.88
C ARG A 136 19.80 4.32 3.73
N THR A 137 18.54 4.38 3.30
CA THR A 137 17.74 5.62 3.35
C THR A 137 16.40 5.34 4.02
N VAL A 138 15.87 6.35 4.71
CA VAL A 138 14.56 6.31 5.36
C VAL A 138 13.75 7.50 4.85
N HIS A 139 12.57 7.23 4.34
CA HIS A 139 11.68 8.24 3.79
C HIS A 139 10.23 7.76 3.82
N GLU A 140 9.27 8.59 3.41
CA GLU A 140 7.87 8.20 3.31
C GLU A 140 7.63 7.35 2.05
N ASP A 141 6.93 6.21 2.16
CA ASP A 141 6.61 5.34 1.02
C ASP A 141 5.75 6.09 0.00
N ARG A 142 6.31 6.33 -1.17
CA ARG A 142 5.63 7.06 -2.25
C ARG A 142 4.52 6.24 -2.93
N SER A 143 4.52 4.93 -2.74
CA SER A 143 3.53 4.01 -3.29
C SER A 143 2.39 3.68 -2.33
N ARG A 144 2.40 4.25 -1.11
CA ARG A 144 1.32 4.06 -0.13
C ARG A 144 0.00 4.60 -0.64
N ILE A 145 -1.10 4.03 -0.15
CA ILE A 145 -2.43 4.57 -0.38
C ILE A 145 -2.56 5.88 0.38
N ILE A 146 -2.94 6.97 -0.28
CA ILE A 146 -3.11 8.28 0.36
C ILE A 146 -4.58 8.47 0.73
N PHE A 147 -4.87 8.58 2.02
CA PHE A 147 -6.19 8.92 2.53
C PHE A 147 -6.22 10.42 2.89
N PRO A 148 -6.94 11.25 2.12
CA PRO A 148 -6.91 12.69 2.33
C PRO A 148 -7.77 13.06 3.55
N PRO A 149 -7.38 14.11 4.31
CA PRO A 149 -8.25 14.67 5.33
C PRO A 149 -9.52 15.25 4.68
N ILE A 150 -10.58 15.37 5.48
CA ILE A 150 -11.77 16.12 5.07
C ILE A 150 -11.40 17.60 5.00
N ASP A 151 -11.66 18.23 3.86
CA ASP A 151 -11.41 19.65 3.64
C ASP A 151 -12.71 20.47 3.60
N GLU A 152 -12.58 21.79 3.63
CA GLU A 152 -13.72 22.71 3.62
C GLU A 152 -14.62 22.57 2.37
N SER A 153 -14.05 22.11 1.24
CA SER A 153 -14.81 21.99 0.00
C SER A 153 -15.90 20.91 0.08
N LEU A 154 -15.68 19.89 0.90
CA LEU A 154 -16.62 18.79 1.12
C LEU A 154 -17.39 18.91 2.45
N SER A 155 -17.24 20.02 3.18
CA SER A 155 -17.83 20.22 4.51
C SER A 155 -19.36 20.14 4.59
N THR A 156 -20.06 20.35 3.47
CA THR A 156 -21.53 20.25 3.41
C THR A 156 -22.01 18.84 3.03
N VAL A 157 -21.11 17.93 2.69
CA VAL A 157 -21.45 16.57 2.29
C VAL A 157 -21.60 15.73 3.55
N PRO A 158 -22.69 14.94 3.70
CA PRO A 158 -22.84 14.05 4.85
C PRO A 158 -21.68 13.07 4.98
N GLU A 159 -21.30 12.78 6.22
CA GLU A 159 -20.26 11.79 6.55
C GLU A 159 -20.90 10.49 7.01
N ILE A 160 -20.38 9.36 6.53
CA ILE A 160 -20.75 8.03 6.99
C ILE A 160 -19.47 7.31 7.42
N SER A 161 -19.50 6.70 8.61
CA SER A 161 -18.39 5.87 9.07
C SER A 161 -18.18 4.72 8.09
N HIS A 162 -16.93 4.52 7.65
CA HIS A 162 -16.57 3.41 6.79
C HIS A 162 -16.89 2.04 7.43
N LEU A 163 -16.89 1.96 8.77
CA LEU A 163 -17.25 0.74 9.50
C LEU A 163 -18.76 0.43 9.45
N ASP A 164 -19.58 1.42 9.12
CA ASP A 164 -21.03 1.25 9.01
C ASP A 164 -21.44 0.80 7.60
N LEU A 165 -20.49 0.59 6.68
CA LEU A 165 -20.75 0.12 5.32
C LEU A 165 -20.65 -1.40 5.24
N LEU A 166 -21.72 -2.02 4.76
CA LEU A 166 -21.82 -3.46 4.56
C LEU A 166 -21.75 -3.79 3.06
N GLU A 167 -20.61 -4.32 2.61
CA GLU A 167 -20.42 -4.75 1.22
C GLU A 167 -21.39 -5.88 0.85
N GLN A 168 -22.08 -5.72 -0.28
CA GLN A 168 -23.03 -6.68 -0.82
C GLN A 168 -22.46 -7.39 -2.04
N LYS A 169 -21.90 -6.61 -2.98
CA LYS A 169 -21.42 -7.14 -4.27
C LYS A 169 -20.39 -6.20 -4.89
N ASP A 170 -19.29 -6.75 -5.38
CA ASP A 170 -18.38 -6.01 -6.24
C ASP A 170 -18.95 -5.88 -7.67
N ILE A 171 -18.90 -4.67 -8.23
CA ILE A 171 -19.43 -4.39 -9.57
C ILE A 171 -18.28 -4.29 -10.58
N THR A 172 -17.24 -3.52 -10.26
CA THR A 172 -16.14 -3.23 -11.20
C THR A 172 -14.75 -3.17 -10.54
N GLY A 173 -14.58 -3.72 -9.33
CA GLY A 173 -13.34 -3.61 -8.53
C GLY A 173 -13.11 -2.22 -7.92
N SER A 174 -13.64 -1.17 -8.56
CA SER A 174 -13.58 0.23 -8.10
C SER A 174 -14.91 0.75 -7.56
N ALA A 175 -16.01 0.06 -7.85
CA ALA A 175 -17.34 0.35 -7.36
C ALA A 175 -17.96 -0.91 -6.74
N THR A 176 -18.45 -0.78 -5.52
CA THR A 176 -19.01 -1.88 -4.74
C THR A 176 -20.40 -1.47 -4.27
N LEU A 177 -21.37 -2.36 -4.44
CA LEU A 177 -22.70 -2.19 -3.90
C LEU A 177 -22.65 -2.38 -2.38
N VAL A 178 -23.13 -1.40 -1.63
CA VAL A 178 -23.14 -1.41 -0.17
C VAL A 178 -24.51 -1.03 0.37
N LYS A 179 -24.76 -1.36 1.63
CA LYS A 179 -25.81 -0.74 2.45
C LYS A 179 -25.19 -0.22 3.74
N THR A 180 -25.93 0.58 4.51
CA THR A 180 -25.46 0.97 5.85
C THR A 180 -26.00 -0.02 6.90
N VAL A 181 -25.37 -0.09 8.07
CA VAL A 181 -25.84 -0.97 9.16
C VAL A 181 -27.29 -0.67 9.59
N ASN A 182 -27.73 0.59 9.44
CA ASN A 182 -29.04 1.06 9.92
C ASN A 182 -30.05 1.34 8.79
N ASP A 183 -29.67 1.15 7.52
CA ASP A 183 -30.51 1.44 6.35
C ASP A 183 -30.35 0.33 5.30
N GLU A 184 -31.49 -0.25 4.89
CA GLU A 184 -31.54 -1.26 3.83
C GLU A 184 -31.43 -0.66 2.43
N ARG A 185 -31.42 0.67 2.29
CA ARG A 185 -31.15 1.33 1.01
C ARG A 185 -29.76 0.97 0.50
N LEU A 186 -29.71 0.60 -0.78
CA LEU A 186 -28.48 0.29 -1.48
C LEU A 186 -27.82 1.55 -2.04
N PHE A 187 -26.49 1.56 -1.98
CA PHE A 187 -25.63 2.63 -2.48
C PHE A 187 -24.46 2.06 -3.26
N ILE A 188 -23.85 2.90 -4.08
CA ILE A 188 -22.55 2.59 -4.70
C ILE A 188 -21.44 3.22 -3.87
N TYR A 189 -20.54 2.39 -3.38
CA TYR A 189 -19.32 2.82 -2.71
C TYR A 189 -18.14 2.75 -3.67
N LYS A 190 -17.50 3.90 -3.91
CA LYS A 190 -16.22 3.97 -4.61
C LYS A 190 -15.11 4.18 -3.59
N ARG A 191 -14.30 3.15 -3.37
CA ARG A 191 -13.22 3.13 -2.36
C ARG A 191 -11.92 3.73 -2.91
N ILE A 192 -11.15 4.42 -2.05
CA ILE A 192 -9.80 4.90 -2.38
C ILE A 192 -8.82 3.73 -2.48
N ASP A 193 -8.89 2.81 -1.52
CA ASP A 193 -8.04 1.62 -1.42
C ASP A 193 -8.45 0.48 -2.37
N ARG A 194 -8.69 0.84 -3.63
CA ARG A 194 -9.07 -0.10 -4.69
C ARG A 194 -7.88 -0.95 -5.17
N PRO A 195 -8.15 -2.14 -5.76
CA PRO A 195 -7.12 -2.88 -6.48
C PRO A 195 -6.43 -2.00 -7.54
N LEU A 196 -5.12 -2.17 -7.70
CA LEU A 196 -4.28 -1.40 -8.64
C LEU A 196 -4.22 0.12 -8.36
N TYR A 197 -4.44 0.53 -7.11
CA TYR A 197 -4.30 1.93 -6.69
C TYR A 197 -3.02 2.58 -7.19
N GLN A 198 -3.17 3.78 -7.73
CA GLN A 198 -2.07 4.72 -7.99
C GLN A 198 -2.26 5.97 -7.13
N SER A 199 -1.18 6.64 -6.72
CA SER A 199 -1.25 7.84 -5.86
C SER A 199 -2.14 8.95 -6.42
N MET A 200 -2.24 9.04 -7.75
CA MET A 200 -3.12 9.99 -8.44
C MET A 200 -4.61 9.69 -8.25
N ASP A 201 -4.99 8.43 -8.01
CA ASP A 201 -6.39 8.00 -7.88
C ASP A 201 -7.11 8.73 -6.75
N THR A 202 -6.41 9.00 -5.65
CA THR A 202 -6.96 9.79 -4.53
C THR A 202 -7.41 11.17 -5.00
N GLN A 203 -6.57 11.85 -5.80
CA GLN A 203 -6.89 13.20 -6.29
C GLN A 203 -8.08 13.15 -7.25
N VAL A 204 -8.11 12.15 -8.14
CA VAL A 204 -9.22 11.94 -9.08
C VAL A 204 -10.53 11.74 -8.32
N LEU A 205 -10.55 10.89 -7.28
CA LEU A 205 -11.77 10.63 -6.50
C LEU A 205 -12.25 11.87 -5.75
N VAL A 206 -11.34 12.66 -5.17
CA VAL A 206 -11.69 13.91 -4.47
C VAL A 206 -12.26 14.95 -5.45
N VAL A 207 -11.67 15.07 -6.65
CA VAL A 207 -12.20 15.95 -7.70
C VAL A 207 -13.57 15.47 -8.17
N GLU A 208 -13.78 14.16 -8.33
CA GLU A 208 -15.08 13.57 -8.63
C GLU A 208 -16.11 13.94 -7.56
N ALA A 209 -15.79 13.78 -6.28
CA ALA A 209 -16.67 14.14 -5.16
C ALA A 209 -17.13 15.61 -5.23
N ARG A 210 -16.18 16.54 -5.43
CA ARG A 210 -16.46 17.98 -5.53
C ARG A 210 -17.35 18.29 -6.74
N ASN A 211 -17.11 17.64 -7.87
CA ASN A 211 -17.93 17.83 -9.07
C ASN A 211 -19.35 17.32 -8.85
N LEU A 212 -19.52 16.15 -8.22
CA LEU A 212 -20.83 15.58 -7.93
C LEU A 212 -21.62 16.42 -6.91
N GLN A 213 -20.95 16.99 -5.89
CA GLN A 213 -21.57 17.94 -4.97
C GLN A 213 -22.10 19.18 -5.72
N ARG A 214 -21.31 19.74 -6.64
CA ARG A 214 -21.72 20.89 -7.47
C ARG A 214 -22.87 20.56 -8.41
N LEU A 215 -22.96 19.31 -8.86
CA LEU A 215 -23.99 18.84 -9.80
C LEU A 215 -25.21 18.21 -9.09
N SER A 216 -25.31 18.35 -7.77
CA SER A 216 -26.37 17.75 -6.94
C SER A 216 -27.80 18.12 -7.34
N PHE A 217 -27.99 19.23 -8.07
CA PHE A 217 -29.29 19.68 -8.57
C PHE A 217 -29.73 19.00 -9.88
N SER A 218 -28.84 18.27 -10.56
CA SER A 218 -29.19 17.59 -11.81
C SER A 218 -29.95 16.29 -11.55
N ALA A 219 -31.08 16.10 -12.22
CA ALA A 219 -31.89 14.88 -12.11
C ALA A 219 -31.31 13.68 -12.89
N HIS A 220 -30.40 13.93 -13.83
CA HIS A 220 -29.85 12.92 -14.74
C HIS A 220 -28.38 12.58 -14.45
N ILE A 221 -27.84 13.10 -13.36
CA ILE A 221 -26.48 12.82 -12.89
C ILE A 221 -26.60 12.09 -11.55
N VAL A 222 -25.79 11.05 -11.38
CA VAL A 222 -25.74 10.30 -10.12
C VAL A 222 -25.41 11.25 -8.96
N LYS A 223 -26.13 11.12 -7.85
CA LYS A 223 -25.95 12.01 -6.71
C LYS A 223 -24.89 11.49 -5.76
N LEU A 224 -24.03 12.41 -5.30
CA LEU A 224 -23.21 12.17 -4.12
C LEU A 224 -24.12 12.19 -2.90
N VAL A 225 -24.18 11.05 -2.20
CA VAL A 225 -25.00 10.89 -0.99
C VAL A 225 -24.19 11.28 0.23
N ALA A 226 -22.95 10.80 0.32
CA ALA A 226 -22.07 10.99 1.47
C ALA A 226 -20.60 10.74 1.10
N ILE A 227 -19.69 11.14 1.99
CA ILE A 227 -18.30 10.66 2.01
C ILE A 227 -18.15 9.58 3.08
N ALA A 228 -17.42 8.51 2.75
CA ALA A 228 -17.07 7.49 3.71
C ALA A 228 -15.80 7.92 4.47
N VAL A 229 -15.83 7.91 5.80
CA VAL A 229 -14.75 8.44 6.64
C VAL A 229 -14.27 7.42 7.66
N SER A 230 -13.01 7.49 8.07
CA SER A 230 -12.47 6.72 9.20
C SER A 230 -11.32 7.44 9.88
N ALA A 231 -10.84 6.92 11.02
CA ALA A 231 -9.50 7.27 11.47
C ALA A 231 -8.45 6.91 10.40
N ASN A 232 -7.32 7.63 10.38
CA ASN A 232 -6.21 7.33 9.46
C ASN A 232 -5.74 5.87 9.65
N PRO A 233 -5.77 5.02 8.60
CA PRO A 233 -5.32 3.63 8.69
C PRO A 233 -3.85 3.46 9.06
N TYR A 234 -3.02 4.49 8.91
CA TYR A 234 -1.60 4.47 9.29
C TYR A 234 -1.32 5.17 10.62
N ARG A 235 -2.37 5.51 11.38
CA ARG A 235 -2.24 6.25 12.64
C ARG A 235 -1.29 5.55 13.60
N THR A 236 -0.30 6.28 14.10
CA THR A 236 0.75 5.73 14.96
C THR A 236 0.36 5.64 16.42
N ASP A 237 -0.30 6.68 16.92
CA ASP A 237 -0.81 6.74 18.29
C ASP A 237 -2.33 6.53 18.27
N SER A 238 -2.77 5.34 18.68
CA SER A 238 -4.19 5.00 18.70
C SER A 238 -4.99 5.74 19.79
N VAL A 239 -4.31 6.29 20.80
CA VAL A 239 -4.93 6.99 21.94
C VAL A 239 -5.29 8.43 21.57
N LYS A 240 -4.54 9.06 20.66
CA LYS A 240 -4.85 10.40 20.18
C LYS A 240 -5.99 10.35 19.17
N GLU A 241 -7.04 11.11 19.42
CA GLU A 241 -8.03 11.43 18.39
C GLU A 241 -7.32 12.20 17.27
N GLY A 242 -7.32 11.60 16.08
CA GLY A 242 -6.77 12.20 14.87
C GLY A 242 -7.89 12.73 13.99
N GLN A 243 -7.55 13.61 13.06
CA GLN A 243 -8.50 14.08 12.05
C GLN A 243 -9.00 12.88 11.23
N PRO A 244 -10.32 12.75 10.98
CA PRO A 244 -10.84 11.72 10.11
C PRO A 244 -10.33 11.91 8.67
N VAL A 245 -10.12 10.80 8.00
CA VAL A 245 -9.70 10.75 6.59
C VAL A 245 -10.81 10.15 5.73
N ILE A 246 -10.87 10.60 4.49
CA ILE A 246 -11.79 10.06 3.49
C ILE A 246 -11.29 8.67 3.10
N ARG A 247 -12.20 7.69 3.10
CA ARG A 247 -12.00 6.31 2.61
C ARG A 247 -12.60 6.09 1.24
N GLY A 248 -13.59 6.90 0.86
CA GLY A 248 -14.20 6.88 -0.45
C GLY A 248 -15.45 7.75 -0.51
N ILE A 249 -16.22 7.59 -1.58
CA ILE A 249 -17.49 8.31 -1.79
C ILE A 249 -18.66 7.35 -1.95
N ILE A 250 -19.82 7.79 -1.48
CA ILE A 250 -21.07 7.03 -1.49
C ILE A 250 -22.04 7.71 -2.43
N LEU A 251 -22.51 6.97 -3.43
CA LEU A 251 -23.32 7.45 -4.52
C LEU A 251 -24.68 6.76 -4.54
N GLU A 252 -25.67 7.43 -5.11
CA GLU A 252 -26.97 6.84 -5.39
C GLU A 252 -26.83 5.61 -6.29
N TYR A 253 -27.54 4.53 -5.95
CA TYR A 253 -27.60 3.32 -6.76
C TYR A 253 -28.81 3.35 -7.70
N HIS A 254 -28.57 3.05 -8.98
CA HIS A 254 -29.61 2.88 -10.00
C HIS A 254 -29.66 1.41 -10.45
N THR A 255 -30.84 0.80 -10.37
CA THR A 255 -31.04 -0.63 -10.68
C THR A 255 -31.20 -0.93 -12.17
N GLY A 256 -31.30 0.09 -13.02
CA GLY A 256 -31.62 -0.05 -14.44
C GLY A 256 -30.51 -0.61 -15.33
N GLY A 257 -29.31 -0.86 -14.78
CA GLY A 257 -28.16 -1.31 -15.55
C GLY A 257 -27.50 -0.19 -16.38
N THR A 258 -26.63 -0.58 -17.31
CA THR A 258 -26.00 0.36 -18.26
C THR A 258 -26.82 0.48 -19.53
N LEU A 259 -26.66 1.59 -20.25
CA LEU A 259 -27.28 1.75 -21.58
C LEU A 259 -26.78 0.69 -22.58
N GLU A 260 -25.50 0.30 -22.47
CA GLU A 260 -24.90 -0.76 -23.28
C GLU A 260 -25.64 -2.09 -23.11
N GLN A 261 -25.95 -2.49 -21.87
CA GLN A 261 -26.75 -3.70 -21.60
C GLN A 261 -28.13 -3.63 -22.25
N TRP A 262 -28.79 -2.48 -22.16
CA TRP A 262 -30.09 -2.27 -22.79
C TRP A 262 -30.04 -2.40 -24.31
N LEU A 263 -29.02 -1.85 -24.95
CA LEU A 263 -28.84 -1.94 -26.41
C LEU A 263 -28.54 -3.39 -26.83
N ASP A 264 -27.70 -4.10 -26.08
CA ASP A 264 -27.35 -5.50 -26.35
C ASP A 264 -28.55 -6.45 -26.19
N ASP A 265 -29.42 -6.19 -25.22
CA ASP A 265 -30.60 -7.02 -24.95
C ASP A 265 -31.71 -6.78 -26.00
N ASP A 266 -31.88 -5.55 -26.48
CA ASP A 266 -32.81 -5.22 -27.57
C ASP A 266 -32.38 -5.84 -28.90
N GLU A 267 -31.08 -5.83 -29.22
CA GLU A 267 -30.55 -6.51 -30.41
C GLU A 267 -30.73 -8.03 -30.38
N LYS A 268 -30.74 -8.64 -29.19
CA LYS A 268 -31.02 -10.08 -29.01
C LYS A 268 -32.53 -10.36 -29.05
N GLY A 269 -33.36 -9.48 -28.50
CA GLY A 269 -34.82 -9.56 -28.55
C GLY A 269 -35.38 -9.47 -29.98
N ASN A 270 -34.80 -8.63 -30.83
CA ASN A 270 -35.22 -8.45 -32.23
C ASN A 270 -34.73 -9.55 -33.20
N LYS A 271 -33.95 -10.52 -32.73
CA LYS A 271 -33.49 -11.69 -33.52
C LYS A 271 -34.22 -13.01 -33.17
N SER A 272 -35.30 -12.93 -32.39
CA SER A 272 -36.17 -14.05 -32.00
C SER A 272 -37.46 -14.05 -32.80
#